data_AF-A0A1I0Q9R6-F1
#
_entry.id   AF-A0A1I0Q9R6-F1
#
_cell.length_a   1.000
_cell.length_b   1.000
_cell.length_c   1.000
_cell.angle_alpha   90.00
_cell.angle_beta   90.00
_cell.angle_gamma   90.00
#
_symmetry.space_group_name_H-M   'P 1'
#
loop_
_entity.id
_entity.type
_entity.pdbx_description
1 polymer ?
#
loop_
_entity_poly.entity_id
_entity_poly.type
_entity_poly.pdbx_seq_one_letter_code
_entity_poly.pdbx_strand_id
1 'polypeptide(L)'
;MTANPSTYLLDQRNGKFILYLGEYSSEQGMSLLPRDLEIANVSLGTSDYMNLSWATESDFPTFRTSGELSDFLNSNEVWFLTFEVDFKDYGSLRTHDNGECHFELLNKSDAIELIKKSAPEQHSSLILSKLLELPDKYLTVNSNGELQVYHTFDQYLNENQGI
;
A
#
# COMPACT_ATOMS: atom_id res chain seq x y z
N MET A 1 -0.70 -0.83 17.55
CA MET A 1 -0.36 -2.06 16.82
C MET A 1 -0.53 -1.73 15.36
N THR A 2 0.51 -1.87 14.54
CA THR A 2 0.38 -1.70 13.09
C THR A 2 -0.60 -2.75 12.60
N ALA A 3 -1.67 -2.34 11.90
CA ALA A 3 -2.53 -3.32 11.25
C ALA A 3 -1.69 -4.07 10.20
N ASN A 4 -2.01 -5.33 9.95
CA ASN A 4 -1.40 -6.12 8.89
C ASN A 4 -2.37 -6.16 7.71
N PRO A 5 -1.90 -6.13 6.46
CA PRO A 5 -2.75 -6.34 5.30
C PRO A 5 -3.54 -7.66 5.42
N SER A 6 -4.81 -7.61 5.05
CA SER A 6 -5.67 -8.81 4.98
C SER A 6 -5.29 -9.69 3.80
N THR A 7 -4.79 -9.06 2.73
CA THR A 7 -4.51 -9.68 1.44
C THR A 7 -3.22 -9.10 0.86
N TYR A 8 -2.44 -9.94 0.20
CA TYR A 8 -1.18 -9.58 -0.45
C TYR A 8 -1.20 -10.07 -1.90
N LEU A 9 -0.62 -9.30 -2.81
CA LEU A 9 -0.26 -9.77 -4.14
C LEU A 9 1.08 -9.16 -4.54
N LEU A 10 1.94 -9.97 -5.15
CA LEU A 10 3.18 -9.54 -5.76
C LEU A 10 3.18 -9.98 -7.22
N ASP A 11 3.48 -9.05 -8.12
CA ASP A 11 3.61 -9.34 -9.53
C ASP A 11 4.78 -8.56 -10.14
N GLN A 12 5.20 -8.96 -11.34
CA GLN A 12 6.22 -8.29 -12.13
C GLN A 12 5.68 -7.98 -13.53
N ARG A 13 5.47 -6.70 -13.83
CA ARG A 13 4.98 -6.23 -15.13
C ARG A 13 5.84 -5.08 -15.63
N ASN A 14 6.17 -5.08 -16.92
CA ASN A 14 6.93 -4.01 -17.57
C ASN A 14 8.27 -3.65 -16.88
N GLY A 15 8.95 -4.65 -16.30
CA GLY A 15 10.21 -4.45 -15.58
C GLY A 15 10.07 -3.86 -14.18
N LYS A 16 8.85 -3.66 -13.68
CA LYS A 16 8.55 -3.15 -12.33
C LYS A 16 7.95 -4.24 -11.45
N PHE A 17 8.02 -4.02 -10.14
CA PHE A 17 7.45 -4.91 -9.12
C PHE A 17 6.20 -4.27 -8.54
N ILE A 18 5.07 -4.96 -8.70
CA ILE A 18 3.77 -4.50 -8.26
C ILE A 18 3.42 -5.21 -6.96
N LEU A 19 3.28 -4.44 -5.88
CA LEU A 19 2.87 -4.96 -4.58
C LEU A 19 1.53 -4.35 -4.19
N TYR A 20 0.53 -5.21 -4.02
CA TYR A 20 -0.79 -4.85 -3.52
C TYR A 20 -0.95 -5.34 -2.07
N LEU A 21 -1.42 -4.44 -1.20
CA LEU A 21 -1.75 -4.68 0.20
C LEU A 21 -3.20 -4.26 0.45
N GLY A 22 -4.08 -5.23 0.70
CA GLY A 22 -5.50 -5.00 0.96
C GLY A 22 -5.80 -4.70 2.43
N GLU A 23 -6.82 -3.90 2.69
CA GLU A 23 -7.16 -3.36 4.03
C GLU A 23 -5.98 -2.61 4.66
N TYR A 24 -5.32 -1.76 3.86
CA TYR A 24 -4.10 -1.05 4.22
C TYR A 24 -4.20 0.43 3.82
N SER A 25 -4.18 1.33 4.80
CA SER A 25 -4.44 2.75 4.59
C SER A 25 -3.25 3.50 3.99
N SER A 26 -3.48 4.71 3.45
CA SER A 26 -2.44 5.60 2.93
C SER A 26 -1.37 5.91 3.97
N GLU A 27 -1.80 6.15 5.21
CA GLU A 27 -0.90 6.37 6.35
C GLU A 27 0.00 5.15 6.58
N GLN A 28 -0.60 3.95 6.60
CA GLN A 28 0.12 2.70 6.80
C GLN A 28 1.08 2.43 5.65
N GLY A 29 0.66 2.60 4.40
CA GLY A 29 1.50 2.46 3.22
C GLY A 29 2.70 3.41 3.24
N MET A 30 2.46 4.69 3.53
CA MET A 30 3.53 5.68 3.67
C MET A 30 4.50 5.33 4.80
N SER A 31 4.03 4.75 5.91
CA SER A 31 4.87 4.36 7.03
C SER A 31 5.88 3.25 6.71
N LEU A 32 5.67 2.48 5.64
CA LEU A 32 6.59 1.41 5.22
C LEU A 32 7.82 1.96 4.47
N LEU A 33 7.71 3.14 3.89
CA LEU A 33 8.72 3.72 3.01
C LEU A 33 9.92 4.28 3.78
N PRO A 34 11.13 4.26 3.21
CA PRO A 34 12.23 5.11 3.67
C PRO A 34 11.75 6.56 3.75
N ARG A 35 12.13 7.29 4.80
CA ARG A 35 11.62 8.64 5.08
C ARG A 35 12.27 9.75 4.25
N ASP A 36 13.36 9.43 3.58
CA ASP A 36 14.19 10.36 2.78
C ASP A 36 13.93 10.25 1.27
N LEU A 37 12.95 9.46 0.84
CA LEU A 37 12.58 9.39 -0.57
C LEU A 37 12.10 10.74 -1.07
N GLU A 38 12.74 11.25 -2.13
CA GLU A 38 12.35 12.50 -2.76
C GLU A 38 11.06 12.31 -3.56
N ILE A 39 10.08 13.17 -3.29
CA ILE A 39 8.81 13.19 -3.99
C ILE A 39 8.99 13.87 -5.35
N ALA A 40 8.60 13.17 -6.41
CA ALA A 40 8.54 13.69 -7.77
C ALA A 40 7.20 14.36 -8.05
N ASN A 41 6.10 13.73 -7.61
CA ASN A 41 4.74 14.20 -7.83
C ASN A 41 3.80 13.69 -6.73
N VAL A 42 2.75 14.46 -6.47
CA VAL A 42 1.68 14.13 -5.50
C VAL A 42 0.35 14.47 -6.14
N SER A 43 -0.58 13.53 -6.11
CA SER A 43 -1.97 13.70 -6.51
C SER A 43 -2.88 13.26 -5.37
N LEU A 44 -3.61 14.20 -4.79
CA LEU A 44 -4.47 13.99 -3.63
C LEU A 44 -5.87 14.48 -3.91
N GLY A 45 -6.85 13.79 -3.36
CA GLY A 45 -8.26 14.18 -3.41
C GLY A 45 -9.01 13.71 -2.17
N THR A 46 -9.67 14.64 -1.49
CA THR A 46 -10.51 14.34 -0.31
C THR A 46 -11.69 15.31 -0.23
N SER A 47 -12.80 14.85 0.33
CA SER A 47 -13.95 15.70 0.69
C SER A 47 -13.93 16.13 2.16
N ASP A 48 -12.91 15.76 2.92
CA ASP A 48 -12.84 15.95 4.38
C ASP A 48 -11.57 16.70 4.79
N TYR A 49 -11.43 17.92 4.26
CA TYR A 49 -10.30 18.79 4.61
C TYR A 49 -10.73 20.25 4.68
N MET A 50 -10.44 20.92 5.80
CA MET A 50 -10.69 22.36 6.03
C MET A 50 -12.10 22.87 5.66
N ASN A 51 -13.14 22.04 5.83
CA ASN A 51 -14.52 22.35 5.41
C ASN A 51 -14.68 22.62 3.90
N LEU A 52 -13.77 22.14 3.07
CA LEU A 52 -13.88 22.18 1.62
C LEU A 52 -14.77 21.03 1.14
N SER A 53 -15.58 21.27 0.11
CA SER A 53 -16.37 20.20 -0.53
C SER A 53 -15.50 19.22 -1.30
N TRP A 54 -14.35 19.68 -1.78
CA TRP A 54 -13.32 18.90 -2.46
C TRP A 54 -12.00 19.64 -2.33
N ALA A 55 -11.04 19.02 -1.66
CA ALA A 55 -9.67 19.51 -1.55
C ALA A 55 -8.75 18.69 -2.46
N THR A 56 -7.86 19.37 -3.16
CA THR A 56 -6.85 18.76 -4.03
C THR A 56 -5.45 19.10 -3.53
N GLU A 57 -4.43 18.49 -4.12
CA GLU A 57 -3.00 18.76 -3.88
C GLU A 57 -2.60 20.25 -3.63
N SER A 58 -3.28 21.21 -4.26
CA SER A 58 -3.03 22.65 -4.15
C SER A 58 -3.52 23.26 -2.83
N ASP A 59 -4.42 22.57 -2.13
CA ASP A 59 -4.93 22.95 -0.81
C ASP A 59 -4.02 22.43 0.33
N PHE A 60 -3.08 21.54 0.02
CA PHE A 60 -2.16 20.94 0.99
C PHE A 60 -0.80 21.64 1.02
N PRO A 61 -0.02 21.49 2.12
CA PRO A 61 1.38 21.87 2.13
C PRO A 61 2.15 21.15 1.01
N THR A 62 3.21 21.79 0.51
CA THR A 62 4.14 21.11 -0.40
C THR A 62 5.00 20.13 0.38
N PHE A 63 5.01 18.86 -0.04
CA PHE A 63 5.84 17.80 0.51
C PHE A 63 7.02 17.52 -0.40
N ARG A 64 8.24 17.50 0.16
CA ARG A 64 9.47 17.20 -0.57
C ARG A 64 9.93 15.77 -0.38
N THR A 65 9.60 15.18 0.76
CA THR A 65 10.01 13.82 1.11
C THR A 65 8.85 12.98 1.60
N SER A 66 8.98 11.66 1.48
CA SER A 66 8.06 10.70 2.08
C SER A 66 7.88 10.90 3.59
N GLY A 67 8.93 11.31 4.32
CA GLY A 67 8.87 11.60 5.75
C GLY A 67 7.98 12.78 6.09
N GLU A 68 8.08 13.88 5.34
CA GLU A 68 7.21 15.06 5.51
C GLU A 68 5.74 14.72 5.28
N LEU A 69 5.45 13.96 4.22
CA LEU A 69 4.09 13.52 3.91
C LEU A 69 3.57 12.54 4.98
N SER A 70 4.40 11.59 5.42
CA SER A 70 4.04 10.67 6.50
C SER A 70 3.72 11.41 7.81
N ASP A 71 4.51 12.41 8.18
CA ASP A 71 4.27 13.20 9.39
C ASP A 71 2.97 14.00 9.29
N PHE A 72 2.64 14.51 8.09
CA PHE A 72 1.36 15.16 7.84
C PHE A 72 0.18 14.19 8.03
N LEU A 73 0.23 13.00 7.43
CA LEU A 73 -0.82 11.99 7.58
C LEU A 73 -0.99 11.54 9.04
N ASN A 74 0.11 11.36 9.78
CA ASN A 74 0.07 10.97 11.19
C ASN A 74 -0.51 12.08 12.10
N SER A 75 -0.37 13.34 11.68
CA SER A 75 -0.81 14.50 12.48
C SER A 75 -2.21 14.98 12.12
N ASN A 76 -2.77 14.51 11.01
CA ASN A 76 -4.06 14.94 10.48
C ASN A 76 -4.88 13.73 10.07
N GLU A 77 -6.04 13.56 10.68
CA GLU A 77 -6.99 12.53 10.28
C GLU A 77 -7.68 12.98 8.98
N VAL A 78 -7.11 12.59 7.84
CA VAL A 78 -7.64 12.91 6.50
C VAL A 78 -7.90 11.61 5.76
N TRP A 79 -9.14 11.42 5.33
CA TRP A 79 -9.52 10.28 4.52
C TRP A 79 -9.43 10.64 3.03
N PHE A 80 -8.47 10.04 2.33
CA PHE A 80 -8.26 10.29 0.90
C PHE A 80 -9.11 9.34 0.05
N LEU A 81 -9.87 9.92 -0.88
CA LEU A 81 -10.53 9.18 -1.96
C LEU A 81 -9.51 8.77 -3.02
N THR A 82 -8.60 9.68 -3.34
CA THR A 82 -7.48 9.45 -4.25
C THR A 82 -6.19 9.90 -3.60
N PHE A 83 -5.20 9.01 -3.57
CA PHE A 83 -3.86 9.32 -3.10
C PHE A 83 -2.86 8.62 -4.00
N GLU A 84 -2.08 9.38 -4.75
CA GLU A 84 -0.95 8.87 -5.53
C GLU A 84 0.28 9.72 -5.28
N VAL A 85 1.41 9.06 -5.05
CA VAL A 85 2.70 9.71 -4.83
C VAL A 85 3.75 8.99 -5.66
N ASP A 86 4.45 9.74 -6.50
CA ASP A 86 5.60 9.27 -7.25
C ASP A 86 6.88 9.70 -6.54
N PHE A 87 7.81 8.77 -6.37
CA PHE A 87 9.12 8.98 -5.76
C PHE A 87 10.22 8.84 -6.79
N LYS A 88 11.19 9.75 -6.77
CA LYS A 88 12.34 9.69 -7.69
C LYS A 88 13.14 8.41 -7.43
N ASP A 89 13.44 7.70 -8.51
CA ASP A 89 14.28 6.49 -8.53
C ASP A 89 13.83 5.34 -7.60
N TYR A 90 12.57 5.36 -7.15
CA TYR A 90 12.04 4.34 -6.23
C TYR A 90 10.76 3.68 -6.77
N GLY A 91 9.81 4.48 -7.27
CA GLY A 91 8.51 3.98 -7.70
C GLY A 91 7.36 4.89 -7.28
N SER A 92 6.16 4.33 -7.15
CA SER A 92 4.97 5.06 -6.71
C SER A 92 4.17 4.28 -5.65
N LEU A 93 3.47 5.01 -4.79
CA LEU A 93 2.40 4.48 -3.94
C LEU A 93 1.06 5.07 -4.40
N ARG A 94 0.05 4.22 -4.52
CA ARG A 94 -1.32 4.60 -4.84
C ARG A 94 -2.26 3.97 -3.84
N THR A 95 -3.28 4.70 -3.41
CA THR A 95 -4.36 4.12 -2.60
C THR A 95 -5.72 4.55 -3.13
N HIS A 96 -6.67 3.65 -3.04
CA HIS A 96 -8.07 3.91 -3.32
C HIS A 96 -8.89 3.84 -2.02
N ASP A 97 -9.76 4.81 -1.80
CA ASP A 97 -10.67 4.86 -0.63
C ASP A 97 -9.98 4.67 0.74
N ASN A 98 -8.68 4.97 0.82
CA ASN A 98 -7.84 4.73 1.99
C ASN A 98 -7.88 3.28 2.55
N GLY A 99 -8.28 2.30 1.72
CA GLY A 99 -8.49 0.91 2.13
C GLY A 99 -7.51 -0.08 1.48
N GLU A 100 -6.78 0.34 0.47
CA GLU A 100 -5.80 -0.50 -0.22
C GLU A 100 -4.57 0.30 -0.63
N CYS A 101 -3.40 -0.33 -0.54
CA CYS A 101 -2.15 0.24 -1.01
C CYS A 101 -1.62 -0.55 -2.19
N HIS A 102 -1.29 0.16 -3.26
CA HIS A 102 -0.68 -0.37 -4.47
C HIS A 102 0.66 0.32 -4.71
N PHE A 103 1.75 -0.42 -4.52
CA PHE A 103 3.10 0.02 -4.82
C PHE A 103 3.53 -0.47 -6.19
N GLU A 104 4.12 0.42 -6.98
CA GLU A 104 4.81 0.08 -8.21
C GLU A 104 6.29 0.47 -8.05
N LEU A 105 7.15 -0.53 -7.86
CA LEU A 105 8.54 -0.36 -7.42
C LEU A 105 9.52 -0.69 -8.54
N LEU A 106 10.65 0.03 -8.57
CA LEU A 106 11.69 -0.19 -9.56
C LEU A 106 12.54 -1.43 -9.26
N ASN A 107 12.74 -1.76 -7.98
CA ASN A 107 13.60 -2.89 -7.58
C ASN A 107 12.85 -3.95 -6.77
N LYS A 108 13.28 -5.20 -6.95
CA LYS A 108 12.77 -6.36 -6.21
C LYS A 108 13.08 -6.28 -4.71
N SER A 109 14.25 -5.75 -4.35
CA SER A 109 14.69 -5.60 -2.96
C SER A 109 13.69 -4.80 -2.15
N ASP A 110 13.19 -3.72 -2.75
CA ASP A 110 12.30 -2.76 -2.10
C ASP A 110 10.94 -3.44 -1.86
N ALA A 111 10.43 -4.19 -2.85
CA ALA A 111 9.22 -4.99 -2.69
C ALA A 111 9.34 -6.01 -1.55
N ILE A 112 10.47 -6.72 -1.47
CA ILE A 112 10.74 -7.67 -0.40
C ILE A 112 10.78 -6.97 0.97
N GLU A 113 11.39 -5.79 1.05
CA GLU A 113 11.45 -5.02 2.29
C GLU A 113 10.06 -4.58 2.75
N LEU A 114 9.21 -4.05 1.85
CA LEU A 114 7.84 -3.66 2.18
C LEU A 114 6.99 -4.85 2.61
N ILE A 115 7.13 -6.02 1.98
CA ILE A 115 6.44 -7.25 2.41
C ILE A 115 6.86 -7.62 3.84
N LYS A 116 8.16 -7.56 4.15
CA LYS A 116 8.65 -7.90 5.49
C LYS A 116 8.15 -6.94 6.57
N LYS A 117 8.05 -5.64 6.24
CA LYS A 117 7.56 -4.60 7.16
C LYS A 117 6.05 -4.64 7.36
N SER A 118 5.28 -5.04 6.35
CA SER A 118 3.82 -5.07 6.40
C SER A 118 3.25 -6.40 6.94
N ALA A 119 3.97 -7.51 6.74
CA ALA A 119 3.49 -8.81 7.17
C ALA A 119 3.61 -9.03 8.70
N PRO A 120 2.71 -9.83 9.30
CA PRO A 120 2.85 -10.24 10.69
C PRO A 120 4.19 -10.93 10.92
N GLU A 121 4.91 -10.56 11.99
CA GLU A 121 6.26 -11.08 12.27
C GLU A 121 6.32 -12.62 12.26
N GLN A 122 5.28 -13.27 12.80
CA GLN A 122 5.17 -14.73 12.90
C GLN A 122 5.00 -15.43 11.54
N HIS A 123 4.52 -14.72 10.52
CA HIS A 123 4.17 -15.28 9.21
C HIS A 123 4.90 -14.62 8.04
N SER A 124 5.74 -13.61 8.31
CA SER A 124 6.45 -12.82 7.30
C SER A 124 7.23 -13.68 6.29
N SER A 125 8.00 -14.66 6.77
CA SER A 125 8.75 -15.58 5.90
C SER A 125 7.85 -16.46 5.02
N LEU A 126 6.72 -16.94 5.58
CA LEU A 126 5.76 -17.76 4.86
C LEU A 126 5.11 -16.95 3.72
N ILE A 127 4.57 -15.76 4.06
CA ILE A 127 3.95 -14.83 3.10
C ILE A 127 4.94 -14.50 1.99
N LEU A 128 6.15 -14.06 2.35
CA LEU A 128 7.18 -13.70 1.38
C LEU A 128 7.54 -14.87 0.46
N SER A 129 7.76 -16.07 1.01
CA SER A 129 8.11 -17.24 0.18
C SER A 129 7.02 -17.57 -0.83
N LYS A 130 5.74 -17.43 -0.43
CA LYS A 130 4.60 -17.79 -1.26
C LYS A 130 4.31 -16.74 -2.32
N LEU A 131 4.46 -15.45 -2.00
CA LEU A 131 4.38 -14.37 -3.00
C LEU A 131 5.46 -14.51 -4.09
N LEU A 132 6.66 -14.98 -3.73
CA LEU A 132 7.74 -15.20 -4.69
C LEU A 132 7.55 -16.48 -5.53
N GLU A 133 6.90 -17.51 -4.97
CA GLU A 133 6.58 -18.77 -5.67
C GLU A 133 5.39 -18.61 -6.62
N LEU A 134 4.41 -17.80 -6.23
CA LEU A 134 3.12 -17.63 -6.90
C LEU A 134 2.89 -16.16 -7.28
N PRO A 135 3.67 -15.61 -8.24
CA PRO A 135 3.43 -14.25 -8.72
C PRO A 135 2.03 -14.16 -9.35
N ASP A 136 1.44 -12.96 -9.28
CA ASP A 136 0.10 -12.67 -9.83
C ASP A 136 -1.03 -13.52 -9.18
N LYS A 137 -0.87 -13.86 -7.90
CA LYS A 137 -1.90 -14.52 -7.08
C LYS A 137 -2.13 -13.73 -5.82
N TYR A 138 -3.40 -13.66 -5.40
CA TYR A 138 -3.77 -13.07 -4.12
C TYR A 138 -3.57 -14.10 -3.02
N LEU A 139 -2.95 -13.66 -1.93
CA LEU A 139 -2.67 -14.48 -0.76
C LEU A 139 -3.31 -13.84 0.46
N THR A 140 -4.04 -14.63 1.23
CA THR A 140 -4.46 -14.28 2.60
C THR A 140 -3.81 -15.24 3.58
N VAL A 141 -3.52 -14.76 4.79
CA VAL A 141 -3.01 -15.59 5.88
C VAL A 141 -3.80 -15.24 7.13
N ASN A 142 -4.47 -16.22 7.71
CA ASN A 142 -5.23 -16.01 8.94
C ASN A 142 -4.32 -15.99 10.18
N SER A 143 -4.91 -15.74 11.36
CA SER A 143 -4.17 -15.66 12.63
C SER A 143 -3.49 -16.97 13.04
N ASN A 144 -3.84 -18.10 12.44
CA ASN A 144 -3.24 -19.41 12.71
C ASN A 144 -2.11 -19.74 11.72
N GLY A 145 -1.82 -18.85 10.76
CA GLY A 145 -0.84 -19.08 9.71
C GLY A 145 -1.35 -19.95 8.56
N GLU A 146 -2.67 -20.19 8.47
CA GLU A 146 -3.25 -20.91 7.34
C GLU A 146 -3.34 -19.97 6.14
N LEU A 147 -2.80 -20.42 5.01
CA LEU A 147 -2.69 -19.64 3.80
C LEU A 147 -3.75 -20.06 2.78
N GLN A 148 -4.41 -19.07 2.18
CA GLN A 148 -5.33 -19.27 1.07
C GLN A 148 -4.81 -18.52 -0.16
N VAL A 149 -4.97 -19.13 -1.33
CA VAL A 149 -4.52 -18.60 -2.62
C VAL A 149 -5.72 -18.38 -3.51
N TYR A 150 -5.83 -17.20 -4.09
CA TYR A 150 -6.88 -16.85 -5.04
C TYR A 150 -6.26 -16.46 -6.39
N HIS A 151 -6.89 -16.93 -7.46
CA HIS A 151 -6.43 -16.71 -8.83
C HIS A 151 -6.85 -15.37 -9.41
N THR A 152 -7.95 -14.81 -8.91
CA THR A 152 -8.52 -13.53 -9.32
C THR A 152 -9.04 -12.76 -8.11
N PHE A 153 -9.23 -11.45 -8.26
CA PHE A 153 -9.86 -10.62 -7.24
C PHE A 153 -11.31 -11.05 -6.99
N ASP A 154 -12.07 -11.37 -8.05
CA ASP A 154 -13.44 -11.86 -7.93
C ASP A 154 -13.53 -13.15 -7.09
N GLN A 155 -12.56 -14.06 -7.25
CA GLN A 155 -12.50 -15.27 -6.45
C GLN A 155 -12.29 -14.92 -4.97
N TYR A 156 -11.37 -14.01 -4.68
CA TYR A 156 -11.12 -13.52 -3.32
C TYR A 156 -12.39 -12.91 -2.71
N LEU A 157 -13.09 -12.02 -3.43
CA LEU A 157 -14.31 -11.38 -2.96
C LEU A 157 -15.43 -12.40 -2.65
N ASN A 158 -15.68 -13.33 -3.57
CA ASN A 158 -16.74 -14.34 -3.39
C ASN A 158 -16.50 -15.23 -2.18
N GLU A 159 -15.24 -15.59 -1.90
CA GLU A 159 -14.90 -16.50 -0.81
C GLU A 159 -14.77 -15.81 0.55
N ASN A 160 -14.54 -14.48 0.60
CA ASN A 160 -14.27 -13.75 1.84
C ASN A 160 -15.31 -12.68 2.23
N GLN A 161 -16.08 -12.15 1.29
CA GLN A 161 -17.05 -11.08 1.56
C GLN A 161 -18.51 -11.53 1.58
N GLY A 162 -18.79 -12.82 1.29
CA GLY A 162 -20.12 -13.41 1.49
C GLY A 162 -21.26 -12.63 0.82
N ILE A 163 -21.11 -12.34 -0.48
CA ILE A 163 -22.23 -11.90 -1.33
C ILE A 163 -23.07 -13.13 -1.72
#